data_AF-A0A5K1HRC6-F1
#
_entry.id   AF-A0A5K1HRC6-F1
#
_cell.length_a   1.000
_cell.length_b   1.000
_cell.length_c   1.000
_cell.angle_alpha   90.00
_cell.angle_beta   90.00
_cell.angle_gamma   90.00
#
_symmetry.space_group_name_H-M   'P 1'
#
loop_
_entity.id
_entity.type
_entity.pdbx_description
1 polymer ?
#
loop_
_entity_poly.entity_id
_entity_poly.type
_entity_poly.pdbx_seq_one_letter_code
_entity_poly.pdbx_strand_id
1 'polypeptide(L)'
;GLKAAIPGSYVLLHPSAHNPTGFDLGEEQWRRVAEVMKKNSLIPFFDTAYQGFATGDFAKDAWAVRYFTQQGFQLFAAQSFAKNMGLYGERVGGLHVVLSSKETAERVLSQL
;
A
#
# COMPACT_ATOMS: atom_id res chain seq x y z
N GLY A 1 -11.35 -15.24 -1.37
CA GLY A 1 -11.24 -13.85 -1.86
C GLY A 1 -11.64 -12.87 -0.78
N LEU A 2 -11.39 -11.56 -0.94
CA LEU A 2 -11.51 -10.54 0.12
C LEU A 2 -12.81 -10.61 0.94
N LYS A 3 -13.94 -10.94 0.31
CA LYS A 3 -15.25 -11.07 0.98
C LYS A 3 -15.31 -12.16 2.07
N ALA A 4 -14.48 -13.20 1.96
CA ALA A 4 -14.42 -14.32 2.90
C ALA A 4 -13.23 -14.20 3.88
N ALA A 5 -12.43 -13.14 3.79
CA ALA A 5 -11.34 -12.91 4.72
C ALA A 5 -11.88 -12.54 6.11
N ILE A 6 -11.20 -13.02 7.14
CA ILE A 6 -11.57 -12.77 8.54
C ILE A 6 -11.32 -11.30 8.86
N PRO A 7 -12.23 -10.59 9.56
CA PRO A 7 -11.99 -9.24 10.03
C PRO A 7 -10.66 -9.11 10.78
N GLY A 8 -9.93 -8.02 10.54
CA GLY A 8 -8.57 -7.81 11.07
C GLY A 8 -7.46 -8.51 10.29
N SER A 9 -7.79 -9.28 9.23
CA SER A 9 -6.76 -9.87 8.36
C SER A 9 -6.02 -8.77 7.58
N TYR A 10 -4.71 -8.95 7.43
CA TYR A 10 -3.89 -8.15 6.54
C TYR A 10 -4.04 -8.62 5.09
N VAL A 11 -4.10 -7.66 4.17
CA VAL A 11 -4.15 -7.93 2.74
C VAL A 11 -2.95 -7.25 2.08
N LEU A 12 -2.05 -8.06 1.54
CA LEU A 12 -0.90 -7.58 0.77
C LEU A 12 -1.36 -7.13 -0.62
N LEU A 13 -1.02 -5.90 -1.00
CA LEU A 13 -1.45 -5.25 -2.23
C LEU A 13 -0.25 -4.65 -2.97
N HIS A 14 -0.12 -4.93 -4.25
CA HIS A 14 0.78 -4.19 -5.15
C HIS A 14 -0.02 -3.02 -5.73
N PRO A 15 0.32 -1.74 -5.45
CA PRO A 15 -0.47 -0.61 -5.93
C PRO A 15 -0.29 -0.36 -7.43
N SER A 16 0.86 -0.75 -7.98
CA SER A 16 1.23 -0.66 -9.39
C SER A 16 2.32 -1.67 -9.74
N ALA A 17 2.51 -1.92 -11.03
CA ALA A 17 3.43 -2.90 -11.61
C ALA A 17 3.40 -4.26 -10.88
N HIS A 18 2.22 -4.86 -10.77
CA HIS A 18 2.04 -6.13 -10.07
C HIS A 18 3.04 -7.19 -10.56
N ASN A 19 3.89 -7.68 -9.66
CA ASN A 19 4.81 -8.78 -9.93
C ASN A 19 4.13 -10.12 -9.59
N PRO A 20 4.11 -11.13 -10.49
CA PRO A 20 4.83 -11.21 -11.77
C PRO A 20 4.03 -10.85 -13.02
N THR A 21 2.74 -10.56 -12.90
CA THR A 21 1.83 -10.52 -14.06
C THR A 21 1.89 -9.25 -14.89
N GLY A 22 2.39 -8.15 -14.32
CA GLY A 22 2.32 -6.80 -14.89
C GLY A 22 0.90 -6.21 -14.96
N PHE A 23 -0.12 -6.93 -14.47
CA PHE A 23 -1.51 -6.50 -14.56
C PHE A 23 -1.90 -5.65 -13.35
N ASP A 24 -2.18 -4.37 -13.60
CA ASP A 24 -2.61 -3.42 -12.59
C ASP A 24 -4.12 -3.15 -12.63
N LEU A 25 -4.70 -2.90 -11.46
CA LEU A 25 -6.09 -2.51 -11.34
C LEU A 25 -6.27 -1.03 -11.74
N GLY A 26 -7.35 -0.74 -12.48
CA GLY A 26 -7.79 0.63 -12.70
C GLY A 26 -8.39 1.28 -11.45
N GLU A 27 -8.54 2.60 -11.45
CA GLU A 27 -9.06 3.36 -10.30
C GLU A 27 -10.42 2.84 -9.81
N GLU A 28 -11.37 2.55 -10.71
CA GLU A 28 -12.69 2.02 -10.36
C GLU A 28 -12.62 0.63 -9.70
N GLN A 29 -11.69 -0.20 -10.14
CA GLN A 29 -11.46 -1.51 -9.51
C GLN A 29 -10.84 -1.33 -8.12
N TRP A 30 -9.90 -0.40 -7.95
CA TRP A 30 -9.34 -0.05 -6.65
C TRP A 30 -10.38 0.50 -5.69
N ARG A 31 -11.30 1.37 -6.15
CA ARG A 31 -12.45 1.82 -5.35
C ARG A 31 -13.26 0.64 -4.85
N ARG A 32 -13.54 -0.33 -5.71
CA ARG A 32 -14.26 -1.54 -5.32
C ARG A 32 -13.50 -2.41 -4.31
N VAL A 33 -12.17 -2.52 -4.46
CA VAL A 33 -11.33 -3.22 -3.47
C VAL A 33 -11.41 -2.52 -2.11
N ALA A 34 -11.26 -1.19 -2.08
CA ALA A 34 -11.36 -0.39 -0.86
C ALA A 34 -12.74 -0.57 -0.18
N GLU A 35 -13.83 -0.52 -0.94
CA GLU A 35 -15.18 -0.77 -0.40
C GLU A 35 -15.29 -2.13 0.30
N VAL A 36 -14.82 -3.20 -0.36
CA VAL A 36 -14.90 -4.55 0.19
C VAL A 36 -14.01 -4.68 1.43
N MET A 37 -12.79 -4.13 1.39
CA MET A 37 -11.88 -4.16 2.53
C MET A 37 -12.42 -3.39 3.73
N LYS A 38 -13.04 -2.22 3.50
CA LYS A 38 -13.64 -1.41 4.56
C LYS A 38 -14.83 -2.13 5.19
N LYS A 39 -15.71 -2.70 4.36
CA LYS A 39 -16.88 -3.48 4.81
C LYS A 39 -16.47 -4.69 5.68
N ASN A 40 -15.34 -5.31 5.36
CA ASN A 40 -14.85 -6.50 6.06
C ASN A 40 -13.81 -6.20 7.14
N SER A 41 -13.57 -4.93 7.47
CA SER A 41 -12.57 -4.52 8.47
C SER A 41 -11.18 -5.13 8.21
N LEU A 42 -10.76 -5.16 6.95
CA LEU A 42 -9.46 -5.67 6.54
C LEU A 42 -8.40 -4.57 6.59
N ILE A 43 -7.15 -4.96 6.86
CA ILE A 43 -6.03 -4.03 7.03
C ILE A 43 -5.17 -4.05 5.75
N PRO A 44 -5.07 -2.94 5.00
CA PRO A 44 -4.22 -2.87 3.82
C PRO A 44 -2.73 -2.87 4.21
N PHE A 45 -1.94 -3.67 3.49
CA PHE A 45 -0.50 -3.59 3.48
C PHE A 45 -0.03 -3.47 2.03
N PHE A 46 0.47 -2.29 1.65
CA PHE A 46 1.01 -2.04 0.32
C PHE A 46 2.48 -2.41 0.23
N ASP A 47 2.86 -3.18 -0.79
CA ASP A 47 4.24 -3.35 -1.23
C ASP A 47 4.49 -2.43 -2.43
N THR A 48 5.27 -1.37 -2.22
CA THR A 48 5.51 -0.28 -3.16
C THR A 48 6.94 -0.33 -3.72
N ALA A 49 7.24 -1.41 -4.43
CA ALA A 49 8.57 -1.64 -4.99
C ALA A 49 8.87 -0.91 -6.31
N TYR A 50 7.84 -0.48 -7.05
CA TYR A 50 7.92 -0.03 -8.44
C TYR A 50 7.28 1.35 -8.69
N GLN A 51 7.18 2.20 -7.68
CA GLN A 51 6.58 3.52 -7.85
C GLN A 51 7.33 4.36 -8.90
N GLY A 52 6.62 4.80 -9.94
CA GLY A 52 7.14 5.53 -11.09
C GLY A 52 7.49 4.62 -12.28
N PHE A 53 7.52 3.29 -12.11
CA PHE A 53 7.86 2.35 -13.18
C PHE A 53 6.64 1.95 -14.04
N ALA A 54 5.45 1.87 -13.46
CA ALA A 54 4.28 1.37 -14.18
C ALA A 54 3.81 2.38 -15.25
N THR A 55 3.76 3.66 -14.87
CA THR A 55 3.23 4.72 -15.73
C THR A 55 4.23 5.81 -16.11
N GLY A 56 5.43 5.83 -15.50
CA GLY A 56 6.37 6.95 -15.58
C GLY A 56 6.01 8.12 -14.65
N ASP A 57 4.92 8.01 -13.88
CA ASP A 57 4.41 9.07 -13.00
C ASP A 57 4.27 8.54 -11.56
N PHE A 58 5.05 9.14 -10.65
CA PHE A 58 5.07 8.75 -9.24
C PHE A 58 3.73 8.97 -8.52
N ALA A 59 2.96 9.98 -8.92
CA ALA A 59 1.67 10.28 -8.30
C ALA A 59 0.59 9.31 -8.76
N LYS A 60 0.59 8.92 -10.05
CA LYS A 60 -0.31 7.89 -10.58
C LYS A 60 -0.04 6.53 -9.98
N ASP A 61 1.23 6.13 -9.89
CA ASP A 61 1.61 4.84 -9.31
C ASP A 61 1.31 4.75 -7.79
N ALA A 62 1.23 5.90 -7.11
CA ALA A 62 0.84 5.99 -5.69
C ALA A 62 -0.67 6.18 -5.48
N TRP A 63 -1.48 6.22 -6.54
CA TRP A 63 -2.89 6.59 -6.45
C TRP A 63 -3.68 5.68 -5.49
N ALA A 64 -3.49 4.36 -5.58
CA ALA A 64 -4.19 3.40 -4.73
C ALA A 64 -3.87 3.63 -3.24
N VAL A 65 -2.59 3.82 -2.90
CA VAL A 65 -2.18 4.10 -1.52
C VAL A 65 -2.82 5.38 -1.01
N ARG A 66 -2.78 6.46 -1.81
CA ARG A 66 -3.37 7.76 -1.45
C ARG A 66 -4.88 7.66 -1.27
N TYR A 67 -5.56 6.96 -2.17
CA TYR A 67 -7.00 6.76 -2.09
C TYR A 67 -7.38 6.02 -0.80
N PHE A 68 -6.69 4.93 -0.46
CA PHE A 68 -6.95 4.21 0.79
C PHE A 68 -6.71 5.08 2.03
N THR A 69 -5.64 5.88 2.07
CA THR A 69 -5.42 6.84 3.16
C THR A 69 -6.57 7.87 3.25
N GLN A 70 -7.03 8.41 2.12
CA GLN A 70 -8.16 9.35 2.08
C GLN A 70 -9.48 8.71 2.53
N GLN A 71 -9.65 7.41 2.31
CA GLN A 71 -10.81 6.66 2.81
C GLN A 71 -10.72 6.36 4.32
N GLY A 72 -9.67 6.81 5.01
CA GLY A 72 -9.51 6.67 6.46
C GLY A 72 -9.00 5.30 6.89
N PHE A 73 -8.36 4.54 6.00
CA PHE A 73 -7.69 3.30 6.39
C PHE A 73 -6.48 3.59 7.28
N GLN A 74 -6.35 2.81 8.35
CA GLN A 74 -5.05 2.57 8.96
C GLN A 74 -4.36 1.47 8.13
N LEU A 75 -3.12 1.70 7.71
CA LEU A 75 -2.45 0.85 6.74
C LEU A 75 -0.94 0.86 6.89
N PHE A 76 -0.30 -0.09 6.23
CA PHE A 76 1.15 -0.17 6.08
C PHE A 76 1.53 0.03 4.61
N ALA A 77 2.68 0.65 4.36
CA ALA A 77 3.31 0.67 3.04
C ALA A 77 4.81 0.43 3.16
N ALA A 78 5.29 -0.69 2.62
CA ALA A 78 6.71 -0.97 2.48
C ALA A 78 7.19 -0.43 1.13
N GLN A 79 8.10 0.52 1.16
CA GLN A 79 8.64 1.17 -0.03
C GLN A 79 10.07 0.73 -0.28
N SER A 80 10.38 0.39 -1.54
CA SER A 80 11.73 0.02 -1.97
C SER A 80 12.24 1.01 -3.00
N PHE A 81 13.50 1.44 -2.86
CA PHE A 81 14.18 2.30 -3.83
C PHE A 81 15.11 1.55 -4.78
N ALA A 82 15.17 0.23 -4.65
CA ALA A 82 16.03 -0.61 -5.46
C ALA A 82 15.73 -0.46 -6.97
N LYS A 83 14.44 -0.43 -7.35
CA LYS A 83 14.03 -0.44 -8.75
C LYS A 83 13.94 0.98 -9.30
N ASN A 84 13.22 1.85 -8.60
CA ASN A 84 12.96 3.22 -9.06
C ASN A 84 14.16 4.16 -9.04
N MET A 85 15.18 3.88 -8.23
CA MET A 85 16.43 4.66 -8.16
C MET A 85 17.68 3.83 -8.49
N GLY A 86 17.54 2.54 -8.85
CA GLY A 86 18.68 1.66 -9.14
C GLY A 86 19.51 1.26 -7.92
N LEU A 87 19.06 1.55 -6.70
CA LEU A 87 19.80 1.37 -5.45
C LEU A 87 19.71 -0.07 -4.89
N TYR A 88 19.86 -1.09 -5.74
CA TYR A 88 19.68 -2.50 -5.35
C TYR A 88 20.64 -2.92 -4.23
N GLY A 89 21.92 -2.56 -4.37
CA GLY A 89 22.98 -2.93 -3.43
C GLY A 89 22.92 -2.15 -2.10
N GLU A 90 22.33 -0.97 -2.12
CA GLU A 90 22.29 -0.05 -0.97
C GLU A 90 21.19 -0.38 0.04
N ARG A 91 20.30 -1.33 -0.31
CA ARG A 91 19.21 -1.80 0.57
C ARG A 91 18.29 -0.67 1.06
N VAL A 92 18.12 0.38 0.27
CA VAL A 92 17.32 1.55 0.63
C VAL A 92 15.83 1.26 0.51
N GLY A 93 15.11 1.51 1.60
CA GLY A 93 13.67 1.35 1.71
C GLY A 93 13.12 2.08 2.91
N GLY A 94 11.79 2.08 3.06
CA GLY A 94 11.11 2.67 4.21
C GLY A 94 9.81 1.93 4.51
N LEU A 95 9.45 1.87 5.79
CA LEU A 95 8.14 1.42 6.24
C LEU A 95 7.33 2.64 6.67
N HIS A 96 6.18 2.82 6.04
CA HIS A 96 5.21 3.85 6.41
C HIS A 96 4.04 3.19 7.14
N VAL A 97 3.61 3.76 8.26
CA VAL A 97 2.46 3.28 9.03
C VAL A 97 1.48 4.44 9.21
N VAL A 98 0.25 4.26 8.71
CA VAL A 98 -0.84 5.24 8.83
C VAL A 98 -1.75 4.81 9.97
N LEU A 99 -1.92 5.70 10.95
CA LEU A 99 -2.66 5.43 12.18
C LEU A 99 -3.65 6.57 12.45
N SER A 100 -4.71 6.26 13.21
CA SER A 100 -5.80 7.21 13.46
C SER A 100 -5.48 8.29 14.49
N SER A 101 -4.36 8.18 15.22
CA SER A 101 -3.97 9.15 16.23
C SER A 101 -2.46 9.35 16.31
N LYS A 102 -2.05 10.58 16.66
CA LYS A 102 -0.65 10.93 16.90
C LYS A 102 -0.03 10.11 18.03
N GLU A 103 -0.76 9.91 19.12
CA GLU A 103 -0.29 9.15 20.28
C GLU A 103 0.00 7.69 19.91
N THR A 104 -0.89 7.04 19.16
CA THR A 104 -0.65 5.67 18.67
C THR A 104 0.54 5.63 17.73
N ALA A 105 0.70 6.65 16.86
CA ALA A 105 1.84 6.74 15.96
C ALA A 105 3.18 6.89 16.71
N GLU A 106 3.23 7.69 17.78
CA GLU A 106 4.43 7.84 18.61
C GLU A 106 4.79 6.53 19.32
N ARG A 107 3.79 5.79 19.82
CA ARG A 107 4.00 4.47 20.44
C ARG A 107 4.54 3.46 19.43
N VAL A 108 3.95 3.40 18.23
CA VAL A 108 4.43 2.49 17.16
C VAL A 108 5.83 2.86 16.71
N LEU A 109 6.13 4.16 16.53
CA LEU A 109 7.46 4.63 16.13
C LEU A 109 8.55 4.22 17.13
N SER A 110 8.25 4.16 18.42
CA SER A 110 9.21 3.69 19.44
C SER A 110 9.61 2.22 19.33
N GLN A 111 8.91 1.42 18.50
CA GLN A 111 9.12 -0.01 18.30
C GLN A 111 9.70 -0.35 16.90
N LEU A 112 10.05 0.67 16.11
CA LEU A 112 10.65 0.56 14.79
C LEU A 112 12.14 0.96 14.83
#